data_AF-A0A7J9AP66-F1
#
_entry.id   AF-A0A7J9AP66-F1
#
_cell.length_a   1.000
_cell.length_b   1.000
_cell.length_c   1.000
_cell.angle_alpha   90.00
_cell.angle_beta   90.00
_cell.angle_gamma   90.00
#
_symmetry.space_group_name_H-M   'P 1'
#
loop_
_entity.id
_entity.type
_entity.pdbx_description
1 polymer ?
#
loop_
_entity_poly.entity_id
_entity_poly.type
_entity_poly.pdbx_seq_one_letter_code
_entity_poly.pdbx_strand_id
1 'polypeptide(L)' 'TLGNGNVSVIHSPLERPIIISSCSTKDRREKLSRYRNKKTKRNFGRKIKYACRKALADCQPRIRGRFAKTEESNNSKRQ' A
#
# COMPACT_ATOMS: atom_id res chain seq x y z
N THR A 1 22.60 42.93 16.62
CA THR A 1 23.40 41.90 15.92
C THR A 1 22.45 40.87 15.34
N LEU A 2 22.06 41.07 14.08
CA LEU A 2 21.18 40.16 13.35
C LEU A 2 22.02 38.98 12.83
N GLY A 3 21.58 37.75 13.09
CA GLY A 3 22.19 36.60 12.43
C GLY A 3 21.85 35.25 13.07
N ASN A 4 20.70 34.67 12.70
CA ASN A 4 20.48 33.23 12.81
C ASN A 4 19.83 32.73 11.51
N GLY A 5 20.69 32.45 10.52
CA GLY A 5 20.34 31.77 9.30
C GLY A 5 20.81 30.32 9.35
N ASN A 6 19.87 29.38 9.25
CA ASN A 6 20.10 28.00 8.83
C ASN A 6 18.77 27.25 8.63
N VAL A 7 18.01 27.66 7.61
CA VAL A 7 17.02 26.81 6.95
C VAL A 7 17.68 26.25 5.69
N SER A 8 18.11 24.99 5.73
CA SER A 8 18.62 24.29 4.56
C SER A 8 17.46 23.94 3.61
N VAL A 9 17.16 24.85 2.70
CA VAL A 9 16.23 24.62 1.60
C VAL A 9 16.92 23.71 0.58
N ILE A 10 16.71 22.39 0.70
CA ILE A 10 17.01 21.47 -0.41
C ILE A 10 15.84 21.57 -1.39
N HIS A 11 16.00 22.41 -2.41
CA HIS A 11 15.04 22.59 -3.50
C HIS A 11 15.21 21.42 -4.48
N SER A 12 14.26 20.47 -4.54
CA SER A 12 14.19 19.50 -5.63
C SER A 12 13.22 20.01 -6.71
N PRO A 13 13.47 19.78 -8.01
CA PRO A 13 12.79 20.50 -9.09
C PRO A 13 11.40 19.98 -9.46
N LEU A 14 10.83 19.03 -8.70
CA LEU A 14 9.47 18.50 -8.95
C LEU A 14 8.56 18.89 -7.78
N GLU A 15 7.91 20.03 -7.98
CA GLU A 15 7.17 20.80 -6.99
C GLU A 15 6.03 20.05 -6.32
N ARG A 16 6.32 19.51 -5.13
CA ARG A 16 5.45 19.69 -3.97
C ARG A 16 6.35 20.01 -2.79
N PRO A 17 6.36 21.24 -2.26
CA PRO A 17 7.00 21.47 -0.99
C PRO A 17 6.33 20.56 0.03
N ILE A 18 7.10 19.68 0.68
CA ILE A 18 6.61 18.99 1.88
C ILE A 18 6.52 20.09 2.94
N ILE A 19 5.39 20.78 2.97
CA ILE A 19 5.06 21.76 4.00
C ILE A 19 4.86 20.97 5.30
N ILE A 20 5.98 20.66 5.98
CA ILE A 20 5.99 20.25 7.40
C ILE A 20 5.66 21.49 8.27
N SER A 21 5.40 22.67 7.69
CA SER A 21 5.21 23.91 8.44
C SER A 21 3.77 24.27 8.80
N SER A 22 2.74 23.45 8.50
CA SER A 22 1.36 23.77 8.91
C SER A 22 0.53 22.62 9.49
N CYS A 23 1.15 21.48 9.83
CA CYS A 23 0.46 20.49 10.66
C CYS A 23 0.51 20.98 12.11
N SER A 24 -0.60 21.51 12.63
CA SER A 24 -0.70 21.93 14.03
C SER A 24 -0.17 20.82 14.95
N THR A 25 0.48 21.18 16.06
CA THR A 25 0.98 20.19 17.03
C THR A 25 -0.10 19.22 17.49
N LYS A 26 -1.37 19.65 17.44
CA LYS A 26 -2.57 18.84 17.68
C LYS A 26 -2.77 17.78 16.60
N ASP A 27 -2.78 18.16 15.32
CA ASP A 27 -2.97 17.26 14.19
C ASP A 27 -1.85 16.20 14.12
N ARG A 28 -0.61 16.61 14.41
CA ARG A 28 0.52 15.67 14.50
C ARG A 28 0.30 14.65 15.61
N ARG A 29 -0.11 15.10 16.81
CA ARG A 29 -0.42 14.23 17.95
C ARG A 29 -1.54 13.25 17.62
N GLU A 30 -2.58 13.70 16.94
CA GLU A 30 -3.70 12.86 16.51
C GLU A 30 -3.27 11.79 15.51
N LYS A 31 -2.52 12.16 14.46
CA LYS A 31 -1.99 11.21 13.47
C LYS A 31 -1.08 10.16 14.10
N LEU A 32 -0.22 10.57 15.04
CA LEU A 32 0.66 9.65 15.78
C LEU A 32 -0.13 8.70 16.68
N SER A 33 -1.16 9.20 17.38
CA SER A 33 -2.06 8.37 18.19
C SER A 33 -2.77 7.33 17.33
N ARG A 34 -3.35 7.74 16.20
CA ARG A 34 -3.99 6.83 15.22
C ARG A 34 -3.02 5.78 14.71
N TYR A 35 -1.79 6.17 14.41
CA TYR A 35 -0.73 5.26 13.97
C TYR A 35 -0.39 4.22 15.05
N ARG A 36 -0.14 4.65 16.29
CA ARG A 36 0.20 3.75 17.42
C ARG A 36 -0.93 2.75 17.67
N ASN A 37 -2.17 3.21 17.73
CA ASN A 37 -3.36 2.37 17.92
C ASN A 37 -3.55 1.38 16.76
N LYS A 38 -3.26 1.78 15.52
CA LYS A 38 -3.30 0.87 14.37
C LYS A 38 -2.14 -0.13 14.40
N LYS A 39 -0.95 0.27 14.87
CA LYS A 39 0.25 -0.58 14.96
C LYS A 39 0.03 -1.75 15.91
N THR A 40 -0.57 -1.51 17.08
CA THR A 40 -0.86 -2.58 18.06
C THR A 40 -1.92 -3.56 17.58
N LYS A 41 -2.84 -3.11 16.72
CA LYS A 41 -3.95 -3.93 16.17
C LYS A 41 -3.66 -4.51 14.77
N ARG A 42 -2.40 -4.54 14.32
CA ARG A 42 -2.05 -5.14 13.02
C ARG A 42 -2.30 -6.65 13.06
N ASN A 43 -2.82 -7.18 11.96
CA ASN A 43 -2.97 -8.62 11.79
C ASN A 43 -1.75 -9.15 11.02
N PHE A 44 -0.92 -9.95 11.69
CA PHE A 44 0.25 -10.60 11.10
C PHE A 44 -0.05 -12.02 10.59
N GLY A 45 -1.17 -12.60 11.02
CA GLY A 45 -1.63 -13.88 10.54
C GLY A 45 -2.18 -13.79 9.12
N ARG A 46 -2.24 -14.93 8.43
CA ARG A 46 -2.91 -15.00 7.13
C ARG A 46 -4.43 -14.98 7.34
N LYS A 47 -5.08 -13.88 6.94
CA LYS A 47 -6.55 -13.75 6.95
C LYS A 47 -7.11 -13.87 5.53
N ILE A 48 -8.00 -14.84 5.31
CA ILE A 48 -8.77 -14.95 4.06
C ILE A 48 -9.95 -13.98 4.16
N LYS A 49 -9.92 -12.88 3.39
CA LYS A 49 -10.99 -11.87 3.40
C LYS A 49 -12.18 -12.26 2.52
N TYR A 50 -11.91 -12.91 1.39
CA TYR A 50 -12.91 -13.28 0.39
C TYR A 50 -12.92 -14.80 0.23
N ALA A 51 -13.85 -15.45 0.93
CA ALA A 51 -13.96 -16.91 0.93
C ALA A 51 -14.25 -17.46 -0.47
N CYS A 52 -15.19 -16.86 -1.20
CA CYS A 52 -15.57 -17.34 -2.54
C CYS A 52 -14.38 -17.33 -3.52
N ARG A 53 -13.55 -16.28 -3.52
CA ARG A 53 -12.36 -16.21 -4.37
C ARG A 53 -11.30 -17.24 -3.99
N LYS A 54 -11.17 -17.55 -2.69
CA LYS A 54 -10.25 -18.59 -2.21
C LYS A 54 -10.71 -19.98 -2.66
N ALA A 55 -11.99 -20.30 -2.51
CA ALA A 55 -12.57 -21.56 -3.00
C ALA A 55 -12.34 -21.73 -4.51
N LEU A 56 -12.62 -20.70 -5.31
CA LEU A 56 -12.34 -20.73 -6.75
C LEU A 56 -10.85 -20.99 -7.04
N ALA A 57 -9.94 -20.30 -6.35
CA ALA A 57 -8.50 -20.45 -6.52
C ALA A 57 -7.95 -21.82 -6.05
N ASP A 58 -8.66 -22.49 -5.15
CA ASP A 58 -8.30 -23.82 -4.64
C ASP A 58 -8.78 -24.93 -5.59
N CYS A 59 -9.89 -24.72 -6.30
CA CYS A 59 -10.38 -25.66 -7.31
C CYS A 59 -9.70 -25.53 -8.69
N GLN A 60 -8.99 -24.43 -8.97
CA GLN A 60 -8.33 -24.22 -10.26
C GLN A 60 -7.11 -25.14 -10.45
N PRO A 61 -6.90 -25.73 -11.65
CA PRO A 61 -5.78 -26.63 -11.90
C PRO A 61 -4.43 -25.90 -11.81
N ARG A 62 -3.43 -26.55 -11.22
CA ARG A 62 -2.09 -25.97 -11.04
C ARG A 62 -0.99 -26.89 -11.55
N ILE A 63 0.02 -26.31 -12.19
CA ILE A 63 1.27 -26.98 -12.59
C ILE A 63 2.42 -26.23 -11.92
N ARG A 64 3.16 -26.92 -11.03
CA ARG A 64 4.29 -26.34 -10.26
C ARG A 64 3.92 -25.04 -9.52
N GLY A 65 2.71 -24.99 -8.95
CA GLY A 65 2.19 -23.86 -8.16
C GLY A 65 1.55 -22.71 -8.99
N ARG A 66 1.70 -22.72 -10.31
CA ARG A 66 1.07 -21.77 -11.24
C ARG A 66 -0.28 -22.32 -11.71
N PHE A 67 -1.26 -21.47 -11.93
CA PHE A 67 -2.50 -21.92 -12.59
C PHE A 67 -2.19 -22.40 -14.01
N ALA A 68 -2.69 -23.57 -14.36
CA ALA A 68 -2.61 -24.08 -15.72
C ALA A 68 -3.58 -23.28 -16.60
N LYS A 69 -3.16 -22.94 -17.82
CA LYS A 69 -4.09 -22.52 -18.86
C LYS A 69 -4.64 -23.76 -19.52
N THR A 70 -5.95 -23.83 -19.68
CA THR A 70 -6.55 -24.83 -20.54
C THR A 70 -6.21 -24.43 -21.97
N GLU A 71 -5.16 -25.03 -22.54
CA GLU A 71 -4.75 -24.80 -23.95
C GLU A 71 -5.81 -25.28 -24.97
N GLU A 72 -6.98 -25.73 -24.50
CA GLU A 72 -8.12 -26.11 -25.31
C GLU A 72 -9.11 -24.95 -25.59
N SER A 73 -8.91 -23.77 -25.01
CA SER A 73 -9.82 -22.62 -25.21
C SER A 73 -9.30 -21.51 -26.15
N ASN A 74 -8.08 -21.66 -26.67
CA ASN A 74 -7.46 -20.69 -27.58
C ASN A 74 -7.73 -20.96 -29.08
N ASN A 75 -8.70 -21.81 -29.42
CA ASN A 75 -9.09 -22.07 -30.82
C ASN A 75 -10.57 -21.80 -31.14
N SER A 76 -11.29 -21.04 -30.30
CA SER A 76 -12.71 -20.71 -30.56
C SER A 76 -13.05 -19.22 -30.39
N LYS A 77 -12.07 -18.32 -30.37
CA LYS A 77 -12.30 -16.85 -30.35
C LYS A 77 -11.40 -16.08 -31.31
N ARG A 78 -11.21 -16.61 -32.50
CA ARG A 78 -10.73 -15.89 -33.69
C ARG A 78 -11.42 -16.45 -34.94
N GLN A 79 -12.73 -16.24 -35.01
CA GLN A 79 -13.50 -16.04 -36.26
C GLN A 79 -14.51 -14.95 -35.97
#